data_AF-A0AAU4BUT8-F1
#
_entry.id   AF-A0AAU4BUT8-F1
#
_cell.length_a   1.000
_cell.length_b   1.000
_cell.length_c   1.000
_cell.angle_alpha   90.00
_cell.angle_beta   90.00
_cell.angle_gamma   90.00
#
_symmetry.space_group_name_H-M   'P 1'
#
loop_
_entity.id
_entity.type
_entity.pdbx_description
1 polymer ?
#
loop_
_entity_poly.entity_id
_entity_poly.type
_entity_poly.pdbx_seq_one_letter_code
_entity_poly.pdbx_strand_id
1 'polypeptide(L)'
;MFNLAVPSATADPRPLPSDSPATSACKLKSRESVKIRKSWNINSTALGLLPKGKVARSGCITEINRGKYSLCGRQGWRTWRWVEYAGLPRGWVPYACVNPV
;
A
#
# COMPACT_ATOMS: atom_id res chain seq x y z
N MET A 1 -45.59 24.35 -37.03
CA MET A 1 -45.88 24.75 -35.63
C MET A 1 -46.29 23.48 -34.89
N PHE A 2 -45.63 22.91 -33.89
CA PHE A 2 -44.44 23.21 -33.10
C PHE A 2 -43.76 21.86 -32.75
N ASN A 3 -42.43 21.79 -32.79
CA ASN A 3 -41.63 20.70 -32.22
C ASN A 3 -41.64 20.84 -30.69
N LEU A 4 -41.96 19.77 -29.96
CA LEU A 4 -41.74 19.69 -28.51
C LEU A 4 -40.46 18.89 -28.27
N ALA A 5 -39.35 19.61 -28.07
CA ALA A 5 -38.11 19.04 -27.54
C ALA A 5 -38.24 18.94 -26.01
N VAL A 6 -38.05 17.73 -25.48
CA VAL A 6 -37.95 17.47 -24.04
C VAL A 6 -36.53 17.82 -23.58
N PRO A 7 -36.32 18.69 -22.59
CA PRO A 7 -35.01 18.86 -21.98
C PRO A 7 -34.74 17.71 -21.00
N SER A 8 -33.85 16.79 -21.35
CA SER A 8 -33.23 15.87 -20.39
C SER A 8 -32.22 16.65 -19.56
N ALA A 9 -32.53 16.86 -18.28
CA ALA A 9 -31.61 17.43 -17.32
C ALA A 9 -30.45 16.46 -17.06
N THR A 10 -29.23 16.84 -17.44
CA THR A 10 -28.00 16.13 -17.07
C THR A 10 -27.73 16.42 -15.60
N ALA A 11 -28.03 15.47 -14.72
CA ALA A 11 -27.58 15.53 -13.33
C ALA A 11 -26.10 15.10 -13.28
N ASP A 12 -25.21 16.05 -13.04
CA ASP A 12 -23.80 15.81 -12.71
C ASP A 12 -23.72 14.96 -11.42
N PRO A 13 -23.08 13.78 -11.42
CA PRO A 13 -22.82 13.06 -10.19
C PRO A 13 -21.73 13.79 -9.41
N ARG A 14 -22.13 14.63 -8.46
CA ARG A 14 -21.22 15.20 -7.46
C ARG A 14 -20.59 14.04 -6.70
N PRO A 15 -19.24 13.87 -6.70
CA PRO A 15 -18.62 12.82 -5.90
C PRO A 15 -18.92 13.10 -4.41
N LEU A 16 -19.61 12.15 -3.77
CA LEU A 16 -19.75 12.14 -2.31
C LEU A 16 -18.34 12.05 -1.70
N PRO A 17 -18.02 12.83 -0.66
CA PRO A 17 -16.81 12.59 0.10
C PRO A 17 -16.90 11.18 0.69
N SER A 18 -16.11 10.26 0.14
CA SER A 18 -15.91 8.95 0.75
C SER A 18 -15.05 9.16 1.98
N ASP A 19 -15.70 9.41 3.11
CA ASP A 19 -15.10 9.26 4.43
C ASP A 19 -14.82 7.77 4.64
N SER A 20 -13.72 7.31 4.06
CA SER A 20 -13.09 6.08 4.49
C SER A 20 -12.69 6.30 5.95
N PRO A 21 -13.10 5.42 6.89
CA PRO A 21 -12.63 5.54 8.27
C PRO A 21 -11.11 5.65 8.21
N ALA A 22 -10.57 6.66 8.89
CA ALA A 22 -9.15 6.86 9.05
C ALA A 22 -8.58 5.63 9.77
N THR A 23 -8.33 4.57 9.00
CA THR A 23 -7.65 3.35 9.44
C THR A 23 -6.36 3.84 10.04
N SER A 24 -6.20 3.67 11.36
CA SER A 24 -5.03 4.08 12.13
C SER A 24 -3.80 3.63 11.38
N ALA A 25 -3.21 4.58 10.65
CA ALA A 25 -2.25 4.29 9.62
C ALA A 25 -0.90 4.37 10.28
N CYS A 26 -0.27 3.22 10.44
CA CYS A 26 1.11 3.21 10.91
C CYS A 26 2.04 3.67 9.79
N LYS A 27 3.20 4.16 10.18
CA LYS A 27 4.27 4.54 9.27
C LYS A 27 5.43 3.59 9.45
N LEU A 28 6.02 3.18 8.33
CA LEU A 28 7.20 2.32 8.32
C LEU A 28 8.32 3.02 7.56
N LYS A 29 9.46 3.21 8.21
CA LYS A 29 10.68 3.74 7.60
C LYS A 29 11.57 2.59 7.15
N SER A 30 12.01 2.65 5.90
CA SER A 30 12.92 1.65 5.35
C SER A 30 14.33 1.78 5.92
N ARG A 31 14.87 0.69 6.46
CA ARG A 31 16.27 0.59 6.92
C ARG A 31 17.23 0.44 5.74
N GLU A 32 16.77 -0.19 4.67
CA GLU A 32 17.49 -0.44 3.43
C GLU A 32 16.54 -0.23 2.24
N SER A 33 17.09 -0.19 1.01
CA SER A 33 16.23 -0.16 -0.18
C SER A 33 15.61 -1.53 -0.40
N VAL A 34 14.28 -1.61 -0.34
CA VAL A 34 13.56 -2.89 -0.38
C VAL A 34 12.47 -2.87 -1.46
N LYS A 35 12.32 -3.99 -2.17
CA LYS A 35 11.28 -4.14 -3.19
C LYS A 35 9.92 -4.28 -2.52
N ILE A 36 8.95 -3.50 -2.98
CA ILE A 36 7.53 -3.64 -2.64
C ILE A 36 6.95 -4.71 -3.57
N ARG A 37 6.36 -5.77 -3.04
CA ARG A 37 5.92 -6.93 -3.81
C ARG A 37 4.41 -7.09 -3.81
N LYS A 38 3.85 -7.72 -4.85
CA LYS A 38 2.40 -7.93 -4.96
C LYS A 38 1.86 -8.88 -3.88
N SER A 39 2.68 -9.82 -3.40
CA SER A 39 2.35 -10.75 -2.32
C SER A 39 3.53 -10.88 -1.34
N TRP A 40 3.27 -11.46 -0.17
CA TRP A 40 4.20 -11.71 0.95
C TRP A 40 5.21 -12.84 0.64
N ASN A 41 5.81 -12.80 -0.55
CA ASN A 41 6.78 -13.79 -1.02
C ASN A 41 7.91 -13.08 -1.77
N ILE A 42 9.15 -13.44 -1.48
CA ILE A 42 10.34 -12.87 -2.14
C ILE A 42 10.39 -13.18 -3.65
N ASN A 43 9.67 -14.17 -4.12
CA ASN A 43 9.56 -14.50 -5.55
C ASN A 43 8.33 -13.84 -6.21
N SER A 44 7.49 -13.14 -5.45
CA SER A 44 6.36 -12.39 -6.01
C SER A 44 6.83 -11.18 -6.81
N THR A 45 6.07 -10.83 -7.85
CA THR A 45 6.29 -9.64 -8.70
C THR A 45 6.56 -8.40 -7.86
N ALA A 46 7.65 -7.69 -8.18
CA ALA A 46 7.94 -6.40 -7.58
C ALA A 46 7.06 -5.33 -8.24
N LEU A 47 6.28 -4.62 -7.43
CA LEU A 47 5.47 -3.48 -7.82
C LEU A 47 6.29 -2.19 -7.86
N GLY A 48 7.36 -2.12 -7.06
CA GLY A 48 8.24 -0.98 -7.01
C GLY A 48 9.32 -1.12 -5.94
N LEU A 49 9.91 0.00 -5.57
CA LEU A 49 11.00 0.08 -4.60
C LEU A 49 10.63 1.09 -3.51
N LEU A 50 10.80 0.69 -2.25
CA LEU A 50 10.84 1.59 -1.10
C LEU A 50 12.32 1.90 -0.81
N PRO A 51 12.80 3.13 -1.09
CA PRO A 51 14.20 3.49 -0.89
C PRO A 51 14.57 3.54 0.60
N LYS A 52 15.84 3.30 0.91
CA LYS A 52 16.40 3.49 2.25
C LYS A 52 16.06 4.88 2.82
N GLY A 53 15.62 4.90 4.07
CA GLY A 53 15.27 6.12 4.81
C GLY A 53 13.92 6.73 4.46
N LYS A 54 13.22 6.25 3.42
CA LYS A 54 11.87 6.72 3.07
C LYS A 54 10.81 6.04 3.93
N VAL A 55 9.69 6.74 4.08
CA VAL A 55 8.55 6.32 4.90
C VAL A 55 7.41 5.92 4.00
N ALA A 56 6.81 4.76 4.27
CA ALA A 56 5.59 4.30 3.64
C ALA A 56 4.46 4.24 4.67
N ARG A 57 3.22 4.40 4.21
CA ARG A 57 2.04 4.15 5.05
C ARG A 57 1.84 2.63 5.13
N SER A 58 1.43 2.12 6.29
CA SER A 58 1.22 0.70 6.52
C SER A 58 0.04 0.46 7.45
N GLY A 59 -0.38 -0.80 7.54
CA GLY A 59 -1.25 -1.26 8.62
C GLY A 59 -0.48 -1.37 9.92
N CYS A 60 -1.14 -1.13 11.04
CA CYS A 60 -0.53 -1.25 12.36
C CYS A 60 -0.41 -2.71 12.84
N ILE A 61 -1.28 -3.62 12.38
CA ILE A 61 -1.43 -4.96 12.98
C ILE A 61 -1.38 -6.09 11.92
N THR A 62 -1.23 -5.76 10.64
CA THR A 62 -1.21 -6.81 9.60
C THR A 62 0.19 -7.38 9.44
N GLU A 63 0.43 -8.52 10.08
CA GLU A 63 1.65 -9.30 9.98
C GLU A 63 1.33 -10.66 9.37
N ILE A 64 1.92 -10.94 8.20
CA ILE A 64 1.83 -12.28 7.60
C ILE A 64 3.13 -13.01 7.87
N ASN A 65 3.06 -14.10 8.64
CA ASN A 65 4.19 -14.98 8.96
C ASN A 65 4.35 -16.08 7.90
N ARG A 66 4.84 -15.73 6.71
CA ARG A 66 5.04 -16.68 5.61
C ARG A 66 6.35 -16.41 4.84
N GLY A 67 7.01 -17.50 4.43
CA GLY A 67 8.32 -17.46 3.76
C GLY A 67 9.49 -17.23 4.72
N LYS A 68 10.71 -17.58 4.30
CA LYS A 68 11.96 -17.20 4.99
C LYS A 68 12.54 -15.98 4.29
N TYR A 69 12.82 -14.92 5.04
CA TYR A 69 13.52 -13.74 4.58
C TYR A 69 14.77 -13.53 5.44
N SER A 70 15.94 -13.49 4.81
CA SER A 70 17.24 -13.43 5.49
C SER A 70 18.11 -12.25 5.03
N LEU A 71 17.48 -11.15 4.59
CA LEU A 71 18.18 -9.91 4.22
C LEU A 71 17.88 -8.81 5.26
N CYS A 72 18.48 -7.63 5.10
CA CYS A 72 18.34 -6.49 6.02
C CYS A 72 18.88 -6.74 7.44
N GLY A 73 19.95 -7.54 7.51
CA GLY A 73 20.68 -7.86 8.76
C GLY A 73 19.92 -8.74 9.73
N ARG A 74 18.86 -9.42 9.28
CA ARG A 74 18.07 -10.34 10.12
C ARG A 74 17.83 -11.65 9.39
N GLN A 75 18.05 -12.78 10.08
CA GLN A 75 17.91 -14.12 9.49
C GLN A 75 16.60 -14.79 9.91
N GLY A 76 15.98 -15.53 8.98
CA GLY A 76 14.82 -16.38 9.28
C GLY A 76 13.52 -15.62 9.56
N TRP A 77 13.47 -14.32 9.28
CA TRP A 77 12.26 -13.51 9.48
C TRP A 77 11.17 -13.92 8.50
N ARG A 78 9.96 -14.07 9.01
CA ARG A 78 8.81 -14.52 8.21
C ARG A 78 7.73 -13.46 8.06
N THR A 79 7.91 -12.33 8.73
CA THR A 79 6.89 -11.30 8.86
C THR A 79 6.94 -10.34 7.69
N TRP A 80 5.79 -10.15 7.05
CA TRP A 80 5.57 -9.15 6.00
C TRP A 80 4.54 -8.12 6.45
N ARG A 81 4.75 -6.88 6.04
CA ARG A 81 3.85 -5.75 6.26
C ARG A 81 3.37 -5.25 4.92
N TRP A 82 2.07 -4.98 4.81
CA TRP A 82 1.61 -4.24 3.64
C TRP A 82 1.99 -2.77 3.75
N VAL A 83 2.26 -2.15 2.61
CA VAL A 83 2.63 -0.74 2.50
C VAL A 83 1.96 -0.09 1.30
N GLU A 84 1.71 1.22 1.44
CA GLU A 84 1.28 2.13 0.38
C GLU A 84 2.37 3.22 0.27
N TYR A 85 2.94 3.36 -0.92
CA TYR A 85 4.06 4.26 -1.15
C TYR A 85 4.00 4.87 -2.54
N ALA A 86 4.14 6.20 -2.64
CA ALA A 86 4.30 6.95 -3.89
C ALA A 86 3.25 6.63 -4.98
N GLY A 87 1.98 6.44 -4.60
CA GLY A 87 0.90 6.14 -5.54
C GLY A 87 0.92 4.71 -6.11
N LEU A 88 1.88 3.87 -5.70
CA LEU A 88 1.89 2.46 -6.08
C LEU A 88 0.70 1.72 -5.46
N PRO A 89 0.18 0.68 -6.13
CA PRO A 89 -0.81 -0.19 -5.53
C PRO A 89 -0.25 -0.80 -4.24
N ARG A 90 -1.15 -1.09 -3.29
CA ARG A 90 -0.79 -1.71 -2.02
C ARG A 90 0.04 -2.98 -2.28
N GLY A 91 1.20 -3.05 -1.65
CA GLY A 91 2.12 -4.18 -1.75
C GLY A 91 2.68 -4.58 -0.41
N TRP A 92 3.63 -5.51 -0.42
CA TRP A 92 4.21 -6.14 0.76
C TRP A 92 5.71 -5.93 0.82
N VAL A 93 6.20 -5.59 2.00
CA VAL A 93 7.63 -5.54 2.31
C VAL A 93 7.92 -6.44 3.52
N PRO A 94 9.09 -7.08 3.57
CA PRO A 94 9.52 -7.84 4.73
C PRO A 94 9.76 -6.89 5.90
N TYR A 95 9.15 -7.20 7.05
CA TYR A 95 9.23 -6.35 8.24
C TYR A 95 10.67 -6.19 8.76
N ALA A 96 11.54 -7.18 8.49
CA ALA A 96 12.97 -7.11 8.79
C ALA A 96 13.69 -5.86 8.21
N CYS A 97 13.19 -5.33 7.09
CA CYS A 97 13.79 -4.20 6.37
C CYS A 97 13.24 -2.83 6.77
N VAL A 98 12.26 -2.77 7.68
CA VAL A 98 11.58 -1.52 8.02
C VAL A 98 11.40 -1.39 9.53
N ASN A 99 11.27 -0.15 10.01
CA ASN A 99 10.99 0.14 11.41
C ASN A 99 9.70 0.98 11.52
N PRO A 100 8.87 0.76 12.56
CA PRO A 100 7.85 1.73 12.95
C PRO A 100 8.46 3.12 13.15
N VAL A 101 7.69 4.16 12.81
CA VAL A 101 8.01 5.57 13.01
C VAL A 101 7.05 6.18 14.01
#